data_AF-C0D2E5-F1
#
_entry.id   AF-C0D2E5-F1
#
_cell.length_a   1.000
_cell.length_b   1.000
_cell.length_c   1.000
_cell.angle_alpha   90.00
_cell.angle_beta   90.00
_cell.angle_gamma   90.00
#
_symmetry.space_group_name_H-M   'P 1'
#
loop_
_entity.id
_entity.type
_entity.pdbx_description
1 polymer ?
#
loop_
_entity_poly.entity_id
_entity_poly.type
_entity_poly.pdbx_seq_one_letter_code
_entity_poly.pdbx_strand_id
1 'polypeptide(L)'
;MIIYHDTSYVKPSNAKWIAKGYAMEDIYSLRLQFLYTEAQQEENRMAHAAGIRDTVQLRQAAEHRNAVMAPIMAAIAHNFICYGYTEEEPAPYLSDGWEVYFWCNDFSNTAHGCGLSGRDYSYFTLTFNERQTVSQRRVLCERLLEFLDTEFKSHPNLHVAVQYSTWYDTKKIERDARKMQYLLDGRRHIYGGKEGRFFLESGELLFRPKYAKRTVYRVDRADILTICWELGLMADSCSEDNHPTSAETDSATTLLPYEKYGSTHQIQLAVTSYVGGNLAIQMVAWEDGYPEPWASLTVNLDGKRQKDCAFIDTNGDPDFPVWIIRNGLAVPTGILQRSGFCEYPEYRFRADRLQELDPDGYASYLASQQSGKSA
;
A
#
# COMPACT_ATOMS: atom_id res chain seq x y z
N MET A 1 -8.75 17.41 -30.71
CA MET A 1 -8.01 17.14 -29.48
C MET A 1 -7.35 15.79 -29.61
N ILE A 2 -6.14 15.64 -29.08
CA ILE A 2 -5.41 14.37 -29.05
C ILE A 2 -5.12 14.01 -27.59
N ILE A 3 -5.55 12.81 -27.18
CA ILE A 3 -5.25 12.24 -25.86
C ILE A 3 -4.20 11.15 -26.03
N TYR A 4 -3.20 11.14 -25.16
CA TYR A 4 -2.22 10.06 -25.10
C TYR A 4 -1.83 9.72 -23.66
N HIS A 5 -1.36 8.49 -23.47
CA HIS A 5 -1.03 7.94 -22.16
C HIS A 5 0.49 7.92 -21.98
N ASP A 6 0.98 8.65 -20.99
CA ASP A 6 2.39 8.81 -20.66
C ASP A 6 2.76 7.97 -19.43
N THR A 7 3.42 6.84 -19.68
CA THR A 7 3.92 5.93 -18.65
C THR A 7 5.43 6.11 -18.39
N SER A 8 6.06 7.18 -18.89
CA SER A 8 7.50 7.39 -18.79
C SER A 8 8.04 7.47 -17.34
N TYR A 9 7.17 7.81 -16.37
CA TYR A 9 7.49 7.85 -14.95
C TYR A 9 7.28 6.51 -14.23
N VAL A 10 6.68 5.51 -14.89
CA VAL A 10 6.48 4.18 -14.35
C VAL A 10 7.75 3.36 -14.63
N LYS A 11 8.50 3.06 -13.57
CA LYS A 11 9.74 2.28 -13.71
C LYS A 11 9.39 0.80 -13.95
N PRO A 12 10.11 0.08 -14.83
CA PRO A 12 9.89 -1.35 -15.05
C PRO A 12 10.02 -2.19 -13.76
N SER A 13 10.87 -1.76 -12.82
CA SER A 13 11.02 -2.37 -11.49
C SER A 13 9.71 -2.44 -10.70
N ASN A 14 8.74 -1.58 -11.02
CA ASN A 14 7.48 -1.46 -10.29
C ASN A 14 6.54 -2.63 -10.58
N ALA A 15 6.68 -3.30 -11.74
CA ALA A 15 5.88 -4.46 -12.09
C ALA A 15 5.98 -5.57 -11.03
N LYS A 16 7.16 -5.78 -10.44
CA LYS A 16 7.36 -6.75 -9.35
C LYS A 16 6.59 -6.33 -8.09
N TRP A 17 6.60 -5.04 -7.75
CA TRP A 17 5.87 -4.51 -6.58
C TRP A 17 4.35 -4.62 -6.75
N ILE A 18 3.87 -4.38 -7.98
CA ILE A 18 2.45 -4.54 -8.34
C ILE A 18 2.03 -6.00 -8.27
N ALA A 19 2.79 -6.91 -8.90
CA ALA A 19 2.51 -8.35 -8.87
C ALA A 19 2.49 -8.93 -7.45
N LYS A 20 3.33 -8.39 -6.56
CA LYS A 20 3.36 -8.77 -5.13
C LYS A 20 2.31 -8.04 -4.27
N GLY A 21 1.45 -7.22 -4.88
CA GLY A 21 0.37 -6.50 -4.21
C GLY A 21 0.82 -5.40 -3.25
N TYR A 22 2.02 -4.84 -3.42
CA TYR A 22 2.54 -3.73 -2.60
C TYR A 22 2.45 -2.38 -3.29
N ALA A 23 2.08 -2.39 -4.57
CA ALA A 23 1.91 -1.21 -5.36
C ALA A 23 0.75 -1.39 -6.33
N MET A 24 0.26 -0.29 -6.88
CA MET A 24 -0.71 -0.30 -7.95
C MET A 24 -0.44 0.83 -8.93
N GLU A 25 -0.94 0.68 -10.15
CA GLU A 25 -0.93 1.76 -11.13
C GLU A 25 -1.84 2.90 -10.63
N ASP A 26 -1.32 4.11 -10.72
CA ASP A 26 -2.00 5.33 -10.30
C ASP A 26 -1.85 6.42 -11.36
N ILE A 27 -2.68 7.45 -11.26
CA ILE A 27 -2.65 8.61 -12.16
C ILE A 27 -2.13 9.80 -11.35
N TYR A 28 -1.05 10.40 -11.83
CA TYR A 28 -0.38 11.49 -11.13
C TYR A 28 -0.92 12.86 -11.56
N SER A 29 -1.03 13.09 -12.86
CA SER A 29 -1.47 14.38 -13.39
C SER A 29 -1.99 14.29 -14.81
N LEU A 30 -2.72 15.33 -15.23
CA LEU A 30 -3.01 15.61 -16.63
C LEU A 30 -2.19 16.80 -17.09
N ARG A 31 -1.57 16.68 -18.25
CA ARG A 31 -0.80 17.74 -18.89
C ARG A 31 -1.51 18.19 -20.14
N LEU A 32 -1.87 19.47 -20.19
CA LEU A 32 -2.56 20.07 -21.31
C LEU A 32 -1.61 21.03 -22.01
N GLN A 33 -1.46 20.88 -23.32
CA GLN A 33 -0.54 21.67 -24.11
C GLN A 33 -1.13 22.04 -25.48
N PHE A 34 -0.84 23.27 -25.90
CA PHE A 34 -1.05 23.68 -27.28
C PHE A 34 0.09 23.17 -28.16
N LEU A 35 -0.22 22.33 -29.15
CA LEU A 35 0.72 21.96 -30.21
C LEU A 35 0.19 22.40 -31.58
N TYR A 36 1.07 22.96 -32.40
CA TYR A 36 0.75 23.30 -33.78
C TYR A 36 0.49 22.02 -34.59
N THR A 37 -0.52 22.04 -35.46
CA THR A 37 -0.74 20.98 -36.44
C THR A 37 0.41 20.91 -37.44
N GLU A 38 0.58 19.79 -38.15
CA GLU A 38 1.66 19.66 -39.15
C GLU A 38 1.64 20.78 -40.19
N ALA A 39 0.45 21.20 -40.64
CA ALA A 39 0.27 22.32 -41.57
C ALA A 39 0.76 23.65 -40.97
N GLN A 40 0.38 23.94 -39.72
CA GLN A 40 0.82 25.16 -39.01
C GLN A 40 2.32 25.14 -38.71
N GLN A 41 2.88 23.96 -38.40
CA GLN A 41 4.32 23.82 -38.20
C GLN A 41 5.08 24.12 -39.49
N GLU A 42 4.60 23.64 -40.64
CA GLU A 42 5.21 23.92 -41.93
C GLU A 42 5.12 25.40 -42.30
N GLU A 43 3.97 26.05 -42.11
CA GLU A 43 3.82 27.49 -42.29
C GLU A 43 4.80 28.29 -41.41
N ASN A 44 4.91 27.92 -40.14
CA ASN A 44 5.87 28.52 -39.20
C ASN A 44 7.33 28.30 -39.64
N ARG A 45 7.66 27.13 -40.21
CA ARG A 45 9.00 26.84 -40.75
C ARG A 45 9.30 27.71 -41.97
N MET A 46 8.35 27.86 -42.90
CA MET A 46 8.50 28.72 -44.07
C MET A 46 8.71 30.19 -43.67
N ALA A 47 7.90 30.70 -42.74
CA ALA A 47 8.04 32.06 -42.21
C ALA A 47 9.39 32.29 -41.52
N HIS A 48 9.88 31.30 -40.77
CA HIS A 48 11.21 31.35 -40.16
C HIS A 48 12.33 31.36 -41.22
N ALA A 49 12.25 30.50 -42.23
CA ALA A 49 13.25 30.41 -43.31
C ALA A 49 13.32 31.70 -44.14
N ALA A 50 12.19 32.40 -44.28
CA ALA A 50 12.12 33.70 -44.94
C ALA A 50 12.62 34.87 -44.08
N GLY A 51 13.13 34.61 -42.86
CA GLY A 51 13.70 35.63 -41.98
C GLY A 51 12.67 36.59 -41.36
N ILE A 52 11.39 36.20 -41.36
CA ILE A 52 10.26 37.08 -40.97
C ILE A 52 10.02 37.06 -39.44
N ARG A 53 10.87 36.42 -38.62
CA ARG A 53 10.67 36.44 -37.17
C ARG A 53 11.21 37.70 -36.52
N ASP A 54 10.30 38.57 -36.12
CA ASP A 54 10.57 39.63 -35.14
C ASP A 54 9.90 39.33 -33.78
N THR A 55 10.16 40.18 -32.79
CA THR A 55 9.58 40.07 -31.45
C THR A 55 8.06 40.23 -31.44
N VAL A 56 7.48 40.90 -32.44
CA VAL A 56 6.02 41.10 -32.57
C VAL A 56 5.34 39.79 -32.94
N GLN A 57 5.90 39.01 -33.88
CA GLN A 57 5.36 37.71 -34.24
C GLN A 57 5.45 36.69 -33.10
N LEU A 58 6.56 36.67 -32.36
CA LEU A 58 6.72 35.79 -31.20
C LEU A 58 5.68 36.10 -30.12
N ARG A 59 5.42 37.39 -29.89
CA ARG A 59 4.35 37.87 -29.01
C ARG A 59 2.98 37.43 -29.48
N GLN A 60 2.62 37.67 -30.74
CA GLN A 60 1.33 37.29 -31.31
C GLN A 60 1.10 35.78 -31.25
N ALA A 61 2.14 34.98 -31.52
CA ALA A 61 2.06 33.53 -31.40
C ALA A 61 1.79 33.09 -29.96
N ALA A 62 2.45 33.71 -28.97
CA ALA A 62 2.21 33.44 -27.55
C ALA A 62 0.80 33.83 -27.12
N GLU A 63 0.33 35.03 -27.48
CA GLU A 63 -1.03 35.51 -27.21
C GLU A 63 -2.08 34.59 -27.86
N HIS A 64 -1.85 34.12 -29.09
CA HIS A 64 -2.73 33.18 -29.78
C HIS A 64 -2.87 31.84 -29.04
N ARG A 65 -1.74 31.21 -28.65
CA ARG A 65 -1.78 29.95 -27.87
C ARG A 65 -2.56 30.14 -26.58
N ASN A 66 -2.34 31.27 -25.91
CA ASN A 66 -3.03 31.61 -24.67
C ASN A 66 -4.53 31.82 -24.87
N ALA A 67 -4.92 32.50 -25.94
CA ALA A 67 -6.33 32.76 -26.27
C ALA A 67 -7.11 31.46 -26.54
N VAL A 68 -6.43 30.41 -27.01
CA VAL A 68 -7.03 29.08 -27.18
C VAL A 68 -7.08 28.31 -25.87
N MET A 69 -6.00 28.33 -25.07
CA MET A 69 -5.88 27.46 -23.88
C MET A 69 -6.52 28.03 -22.61
N ALA A 70 -6.55 29.36 -22.45
CA ALA A 70 -7.11 29.99 -21.25
C ALA A 70 -8.61 29.70 -21.06
N PRO A 71 -9.48 29.75 -22.10
CA PRO A 71 -10.88 29.37 -21.97
C PRO A 71 -11.09 27.90 -21.58
N ILE A 72 -10.22 26.99 -22.06
CA ILE A 72 -10.25 25.58 -21.70
C ILE A 72 -10.00 25.43 -20.19
N MET A 73 -8.96 26.07 -19.67
CA MET A 73 -8.66 26.04 -18.23
C MET A 73 -9.79 26.69 -17.41
N ALA A 74 -10.36 27.80 -17.87
CA ALA A 74 -11.48 28.43 -17.19
C ALA A 74 -12.71 27.51 -17.12
N ALA A 75 -13.02 26.77 -18.19
CA ALA A 75 -14.10 25.81 -18.21
C ALA A 75 -13.83 24.61 -17.29
N ILE A 76 -12.57 24.15 -17.20
CA ILE A 76 -12.17 23.13 -16.22
C ILE A 76 -12.40 23.66 -14.80
N ALA A 77 -11.90 24.85 -14.46
CA ALA A 77 -12.05 25.43 -13.13
C ALA A 77 -13.51 25.73 -12.74
N HIS A 78 -14.41 25.85 -13.72
CA HIS A 78 -15.84 25.97 -13.46
C HIS A 78 -16.49 24.64 -13.05
N ASN A 79 -15.98 23.51 -13.57
CA ASN A 79 -16.57 22.17 -13.37
C ASN A 79 -15.83 21.32 -12.33
N PHE A 80 -14.61 21.72 -11.95
CA PHE A 80 -13.73 20.98 -11.05
C PHE A 80 -13.13 21.91 -10.00
N ILE A 81 -12.87 21.39 -8.80
CA ILE A 81 -12.29 22.19 -7.72
C ILE A 81 -10.77 22.28 -7.91
N CYS A 82 -10.30 23.38 -8.53
CA CYS A 82 -8.90 23.61 -8.85
C CYS A 82 -8.19 24.46 -7.79
N TYR A 83 -7.25 23.88 -7.05
CA TYR A 83 -6.35 24.60 -6.15
C TYR A 83 -5.33 25.42 -6.95
N GLY A 84 -5.03 26.65 -6.54
CA GLY A 84 -4.03 27.51 -7.18
C GLY A 84 -4.45 28.14 -8.51
N TYR A 85 -5.70 27.94 -8.96
CA TYR A 85 -6.22 28.61 -10.15
C TYR A 85 -6.75 30.02 -9.84
N THR A 86 -7.49 30.23 -8.76
CA THR A 86 -7.92 31.57 -8.31
C THR A 86 -7.00 32.12 -7.23
N GLU A 87 -7.09 33.42 -6.94
CA GLU A 87 -6.41 34.00 -5.76
C GLU A 87 -7.00 33.48 -4.45
N GLU A 88 -8.31 33.22 -4.44
CA GLU A 88 -8.99 32.57 -3.33
C GLU A 88 -8.82 31.06 -3.43
N GLU A 89 -8.19 30.47 -2.42
CA GLU A 89 -7.99 29.02 -2.38
C GLU A 89 -9.26 28.31 -1.90
N PRO A 90 -9.69 27.22 -2.57
CA PRO A 90 -10.96 26.56 -2.28
C PRO A 90 -11.01 25.87 -0.91
N ALA A 91 -9.85 25.45 -0.40
CA ALA A 91 -9.66 24.77 0.88
C ALA A 91 -8.18 24.81 1.28
N PRO A 92 -7.76 24.38 2.49
CA PRO A 92 -6.34 24.25 2.83
C PRO A 92 -5.62 23.24 1.92
N TYR A 93 -4.37 23.52 1.54
CA TYR A 93 -3.58 22.68 0.61
C TYR A 93 -3.53 21.20 1.02
N LEU A 94 -3.34 20.90 2.31
CA LEU A 94 -3.21 19.52 2.80
C LEU A 94 -4.55 18.80 3.06
N SER A 95 -5.68 19.41 2.68
CA SER A 95 -7.02 18.84 2.83
C SER A 95 -7.49 18.07 1.59
N ASP A 96 -8.60 17.38 1.72
CA ASP A 96 -9.35 16.72 0.64
C ASP A 96 -10.40 17.65 -0.02
N GLY A 97 -10.42 18.95 0.34
CA GLY A 97 -11.41 19.93 -0.14
C GLY A 97 -11.18 20.46 -1.56
N TRP A 98 -10.27 19.87 -2.33
CA TRP A 98 -9.98 20.22 -3.71
C TRP A 98 -9.58 18.99 -4.52
N GLU A 99 -9.75 19.06 -5.84
CA GLU A 99 -9.67 17.90 -6.73
C GLU A 99 -8.34 17.83 -7.49
N VAL A 100 -7.93 18.96 -8.07
CA VAL A 100 -6.69 19.07 -8.84
C VAL A 100 -5.93 20.35 -8.45
N TYR A 101 -4.61 20.27 -8.47
CA TYR A 101 -3.72 21.40 -8.31
C TYR A 101 -3.33 21.93 -9.70
N PHE A 102 -3.59 23.21 -9.94
CA PHE A 102 -3.27 23.88 -11.19
C PHE A 102 -1.86 24.47 -11.15
N TRP A 103 -1.08 24.22 -12.21
CA TRP A 103 0.19 24.88 -12.44
C TRP A 103 0.35 25.27 -13.91
N CYS A 104 0.79 26.50 -14.17
CA CYS A 104 1.23 26.95 -15.49
C CYS A 104 2.48 27.82 -15.36
N ASN A 105 3.11 28.13 -16.49
CA ASN A 105 4.20 29.10 -16.53
C ASN A 105 3.68 30.55 -16.47
N ASP A 106 4.61 31.47 -16.28
CA ASP A 106 4.42 32.90 -16.56
C ASP A 106 5.12 33.25 -17.88
N PHE A 107 4.54 34.19 -18.64
CA PHE A 107 5.16 34.71 -19.85
C PHE A 107 6.54 35.32 -19.63
N SER A 108 6.85 35.79 -18.42
CA SER A 108 8.20 36.24 -18.06
C SER A 108 9.25 35.13 -18.27
N ASN A 109 8.84 33.86 -18.12
CA ASN A 109 9.71 32.70 -18.24
C ASN A 109 9.72 32.12 -19.66
N THR A 110 8.59 32.14 -20.37
CA THR A 110 8.43 31.45 -21.66
C THR A 110 8.52 32.38 -22.88
N ALA A 111 8.29 33.68 -22.69
CA ALA A 111 8.31 34.69 -23.75
C ALA A 111 9.18 35.90 -23.36
N HIS A 112 10.36 35.62 -22.78
CA HIS A 112 11.30 36.65 -22.34
C HIS A 112 11.64 37.62 -23.49
N GLY A 113 11.55 38.92 -23.24
CA GLY A 113 11.84 39.96 -24.23
C GLY A 113 10.69 40.28 -25.19
N CYS A 114 9.54 39.61 -25.09
CA CYS A 114 8.34 39.91 -25.87
C CYS A 114 7.40 40.94 -25.19
N GLY A 115 7.74 41.38 -23.97
CA GLY A 115 6.93 42.34 -23.20
C GLY A 115 5.60 41.79 -22.69
N LEU A 116 5.47 40.46 -22.61
CA LEU A 116 4.33 39.76 -22.01
C LEU A 116 4.62 39.42 -20.55
N SER A 117 3.56 39.38 -19.74
CA SER A 117 3.59 39.05 -18.31
C SER A 117 2.28 38.37 -17.92
N GLY A 118 2.29 37.58 -16.86
CA GLY A 118 1.13 36.85 -16.38
C GLY A 118 1.10 35.42 -16.92
N ARG A 119 0.03 34.70 -16.60
CA ARG A 119 -0.09 33.27 -16.87
C ARG A 119 -0.02 32.93 -18.36
N ASP A 120 0.90 32.02 -18.67
CA ASP A 120 1.03 31.35 -19.96
C ASP A 120 0.35 29.98 -19.89
N TYR A 121 -0.88 29.92 -20.41
CA TYR A 121 -1.70 28.71 -20.50
C TYR A 121 -1.32 27.83 -21.70
N SER A 122 -0.33 28.19 -22.52
CA SER A 122 0.07 27.34 -23.66
C SER A 122 0.53 25.94 -23.22
N TYR A 123 0.93 25.82 -21.96
CA TYR A 123 1.17 24.57 -21.25
C TYR A 123 0.70 24.71 -19.81
N PHE A 124 -0.08 23.76 -19.31
CA PHE A 124 -0.40 23.65 -17.89
C PHE A 124 -0.57 22.21 -17.43
N THR A 125 -0.41 22.00 -16.12
CA THR A 125 -0.53 20.71 -15.46
C THR A 125 -1.66 20.77 -14.43
N LEU A 126 -2.46 19.71 -14.37
CA LEU A 126 -3.45 19.44 -13.33
C LEU A 126 -3.01 18.21 -12.55
N THR A 127 -2.44 18.41 -11.36
CA THR A 127 -1.98 17.31 -10.50
C THR A 127 -3.10 16.88 -9.59
N PHE A 128 -3.40 15.58 -9.53
CA PHE A 128 -4.48 15.07 -8.69
C PHE A 128 -4.13 15.17 -7.19
N ASN A 129 -5.12 15.43 -6.35
CA ASN A 129 -4.91 15.57 -4.91
C ASN A 129 -4.38 14.26 -4.29
N GLU A 130 -3.22 14.33 -3.61
CA GLU A 130 -2.58 13.18 -2.96
C GLU A 130 -3.41 12.63 -1.77
N ARG A 131 -4.36 13.42 -1.24
CA ARG A 131 -5.31 12.97 -0.22
C ARG A 131 -6.38 12.03 -0.75
N GLN A 132 -6.62 12.01 -2.06
CA GLN A 132 -7.55 11.08 -2.68
C GLN A 132 -6.98 9.66 -2.68
N THR A 133 -7.85 8.67 -2.73
CA THR A 133 -7.45 7.28 -3.01
C THR A 133 -7.14 7.12 -4.50
N VAL A 134 -6.43 6.04 -4.86
CA VAL A 134 -6.14 5.70 -6.26
C VAL A 134 -7.43 5.57 -7.08
N SER A 135 -8.47 4.95 -6.51
CA SER A 135 -9.77 4.81 -7.16
C SER A 135 -10.46 6.16 -7.36
N GLN A 136 -10.40 7.07 -6.37
CA GLN A 136 -10.96 8.41 -6.50
C GLN A 136 -10.27 9.21 -7.61
N ARG A 137 -8.93 9.16 -7.69
CA ARG A 137 -8.18 9.80 -8.77
C ARG A 137 -8.53 9.25 -10.14
N ARG A 138 -8.72 7.93 -10.26
CA ARG A 138 -9.13 7.29 -11.52
C ARG A 138 -10.50 7.79 -11.98
N VAL A 139 -11.49 7.76 -11.11
CA VAL A 139 -12.85 8.26 -11.42
C VAL A 139 -12.83 9.74 -11.77
N LEU A 140 -12.06 10.55 -11.04
CA LEU A 140 -11.92 11.98 -11.32
C LEU A 140 -11.24 12.22 -12.68
N CYS A 141 -10.21 11.46 -13.01
CA CYS A 141 -9.54 11.52 -14.31
C CYS A 141 -10.49 11.16 -15.45
N GLU A 142 -11.27 10.08 -15.31
CA GLU A 142 -12.28 9.67 -16.30
C GLU A 142 -13.30 10.79 -16.53
N ARG A 143 -13.83 11.37 -15.45
CA ARG A 143 -14.78 12.51 -15.52
C ARG A 143 -14.17 13.73 -16.22
N LEU A 144 -12.90 14.03 -15.97
CA LEU A 144 -12.20 15.15 -16.58
C LEU A 144 -11.93 14.90 -18.07
N LEU A 145 -11.54 13.69 -18.46
CA LEU A 145 -11.36 13.32 -19.86
C LEU A 145 -12.68 13.31 -20.63
N GLU A 146 -13.77 12.83 -20.03
CA GLU A 146 -15.11 12.86 -20.62
C GLU A 146 -15.59 14.31 -20.86
N PHE A 147 -15.37 15.19 -19.87
CA PHE A 147 -15.63 16.62 -20.01
C PHE A 147 -14.83 17.23 -21.18
N LEU A 148 -13.54 16.93 -21.28
CA LEU A 148 -12.69 17.43 -22.37
C LEU A 148 -13.11 16.90 -23.75
N ASP A 149 -13.52 15.63 -23.84
CA ASP A 149 -14.02 15.06 -25.10
C ASP A 149 -15.37 15.67 -25.50
N THR A 150 -16.22 16.00 -24.54
CA THR A 150 -17.52 16.61 -24.81
C THR A 150 -17.38 18.06 -25.29
N GLU A 151 -16.61 18.88 -24.58
CA GLU A 151 -16.53 20.32 -24.81
C GLU A 151 -15.44 20.72 -25.82
N PHE A 152 -14.35 19.96 -25.91
CA PHE A 152 -13.13 20.41 -26.59
C PHE A 152 -12.57 19.46 -27.65
N LYS A 153 -13.25 18.35 -27.96
CA LYS A 153 -12.79 17.37 -28.96
C LYS A 153 -12.44 17.96 -30.33
N SER A 154 -13.15 18.99 -30.77
CA SER A 154 -12.91 19.66 -32.04
C SER A 154 -11.62 20.47 -32.10
N HIS A 155 -10.98 20.80 -30.97
CA HIS A 155 -9.77 21.64 -30.93
C HIS A 155 -8.55 20.87 -31.45
N PRO A 156 -8.03 21.15 -32.66
CA PRO A 156 -6.95 20.36 -33.25
C PRO A 156 -5.60 20.60 -32.56
N ASN A 157 -5.46 21.73 -31.86
CA ASN A 157 -4.23 22.12 -31.18
C ASN A 157 -4.14 21.66 -29.72
N LEU A 158 -5.22 21.12 -29.16
CA LEU A 158 -5.24 20.66 -27.78
C LEU A 158 -4.70 19.23 -27.67
N HIS A 159 -3.59 19.09 -26.96
CA HIS A 159 -3.00 17.82 -26.60
C HIS A 159 -3.11 17.60 -25.10
N VAL A 160 -3.54 16.40 -24.70
CA VAL A 160 -3.75 16.00 -23.32
C VAL A 160 -2.94 14.73 -23.05
N ALA A 161 -1.98 14.81 -22.13
CA ALA A 161 -1.22 13.66 -21.67
C ALA A 161 -1.75 13.20 -20.31
N VAL A 162 -2.14 11.93 -20.21
CA VAL A 162 -2.44 11.29 -18.93
C VAL A 162 -1.13 10.75 -18.37
N GLN A 163 -0.61 11.35 -17.29
CA GLN A 163 0.66 10.95 -16.69
C GLN A 163 0.44 9.92 -15.58
N TYR A 164 0.94 8.71 -15.80
CA TYR A 164 0.83 7.60 -14.85
C TYR A 164 1.97 7.61 -13.84
N SER A 165 1.69 7.10 -12.66
CA SER A 165 2.65 6.84 -11.60
C SER A 165 2.38 5.47 -10.97
N THR A 166 3.14 5.17 -9.92
CA THR A 166 2.93 3.98 -9.12
C THR A 166 2.65 4.42 -7.69
N TRP A 167 1.48 4.06 -7.19
CA TRP A 167 1.17 4.20 -5.79
C TRP A 167 1.72 3.01 -5.03
N TYR A 168 2.39 3.27 -3.90
CA TYR A 168 2.92 2.23 -3.02
C TYR A 168 2.13 2.21 -1.72
N ASP A 169 1.75 1.02 -1.29
CA ASP A 169 1.20 0.82 0.04
C ASP A 169 2.34 0.86 1.06
N THR A 170 2.76 2.08 1.39
CA THR A 170 3.85 2.32 2.35
C THR A 170 3.58 1.69 3.71
N LYS A 171 2.31 1.59 4.13
CA LYS A 171 1.93 0.95 5.39
C LYS A 171 2.13 -0.56 5.32
N LYS A 172 1.67 -1.20 4.25
CA LYS A 172 1.88 -2.63 4.00
C LYS A 172 3.37 -2.95 3.86
N ILE A 173 4.12 -2.13 3.12
CA ILE A 173 5.58 -2.28 2.97
C ILE A 173 6.28 -2.22 4.33
N GLU A 174 5.99 -1.19 5.15
CA GLU A 174 6.57 -1.08 6.50
C GLU A 174 6.19 -2.28 7.37
N ARG A 175 4.91 -2.65 7.39
CA ARG A 175 4.39 -3.77 8.17
C ARG A 175 5.08 -5.08 7.81
N ASP A 176 5.15 -5.40 6.52
CA ASP A 176 5.65 -6.69 6.08
C ASP A 176 7.19 -6.71 6.14
N ALA A 177 7.88 -5.60 5.88
CA ALA A 177 9.33 -5.51 6.08
C ALA A 177 9.72 -5.74 7.56
N ARG A 178 8.95 -5.19 8.50
CA ARG A 178 9.15 -5.45 9.94
C ARG A 178 8.97 -6.92 10.33
N LYS A 179 8.07 -7.64 9.68
CA LYS A 179 7.92 -9.09 9.89
C LYS A 179 9.13 -9.86 9.36
N MET A 180 9.64 -9.44 8.20
CA MET A 180 10.65 -10.21 7.47
C MET A 180 12.08 -9.93 7.88
N GLN A 181 12.36 -8.79 8.52
CA GLN A 181 13.72 -8.42 8.91
C GLN A 181 14.42 -9.47 9.80
N TYR A 182 13.67 -10.19 10.65
CA TYR A 182 14.19 -11.26 11.49
C TYR A 182 14.74 -12.45 10.69
N LEU A 183 14.21 -12.69 9.49
CA LEU A 183 14.70 -13.75 8.62
C LEU A 183 16.06 -13.40 8.03
N LEU A 184 16.41 -12.12 7.97
CA LEU A 184 17.69 -11.65 7.47
C LEU A 184 18.75 -11.55 8.57
N ASP A 185 18.37 -11.55 9.84
CA ASP A 185 19.30 -11.42 10.96
C ASP A 185 20.39 -12.49 10.92
N GLY A 186 21.65 -12.06 11.04
CA GLY A 186 22.83 -12.92 10.95
C GLY A 186 23.22 -13.39 9.54
N ARG A 187 22.38 -13.20 8.51
CA ARG A 187 22.67 -13.66 7.14
C ARG A 187 23.72 -12.81 6.45
N ARG A 188 24.53 -13.45 5.59
CA ARG A 188 25.49 -12.77 4.71
C ARG A 188 24.85 -12.48 3.37
N HIS A 189 25.09 -11.27 2.85
CA HIS A 189 24.53 -10.84 1.57
C HIS A 189 25.37 -9.70 0.97
N ILE A 190 25.10 -9.37 -0.30
CA ILE A 190 25.67 -8.19 -0.97
C ILE A 190 24.63 -7.08 -0.91
N TYR A 191 24.95 -5.97 -0.25
CA TYR A 191 24.05 -4.81 -0.14
C TYR A 191 24.79 -3.53 -0.52
N GLY A 192 24.20 -2.72 -1.41
CA GLY A 192 24.85 -1.52 -1.95
C GLY A 192 26.21 -1.79 -2.60
N GLY A 193 26.36 -2.95 -3.26
CA GLY A 193 27.62 -3.39 -3.88
C GLY A 193 28.71 -3.88 -2.93
N LYS A 194 28.40 -4.07 -1.63
CA LYS A 194 29.37 -4.49 -0.60
C LYS A 194 28.97 -5.86 -0.03
N GLU A 195 29.93 -6.77 0.12
CA GLU A 195 29.72 -8.03 0.84
C GLU A 195 29.71 -7.76 2.36
N GLY A 196 28.75 -8.32 3.08
CA GLY A 196 28.63 -8.12 4.52
C GLY A 196 27.62 -9.03 5.19
N ARG A 197 27.19 -8.64 6.38
CA ARG A 197 26.22 -9.38 7.20
C ARG A 197 25.15 -8.44 7.73
N PHE A 198 23.90 -8.89 7.72
CA PHE A 198 22.78 -8.23 8.38
C PHE A 198 22.75 -8.56 9.87
N PHE A 199 22.32 -7.62 10.68
CA PHE A 199 22.07 -7.83 12.10
C PHE A 199 20.95 -6.91 12.59
N LEU A 200 20.14 -7.39 13.53
CA LEU A 200 19.10 -6.59 14.17
C LEU A 200 19.64 -5.85 15.40
N GLU A 201 19.31 -4.56 15.50
CA GLU A 201 19.64 -3.74 16.67
C GLU A 201 18.49 -2.77 16.94
N SER A 202 17.96 -2.79 18.18
CA SER A 202 16.86 -1.93 18.60
C SER A 202 15.63 -1.96 17.68
N GLY A 203 15.33 -3.11 17.08
CA GLY A 203 14.18 -3.30 16.18
C GLY A 203 14.41 -2.84 14.73
N GLU A 204 15.60 -2.37 14.40
CA GLU A 204 15.99 -1.98 13.04
C GLU A 204 16.98 -2.98 12.43
N LEU A 205 16.80 -3.28 11.14
CA LEU A 205 17.76 -4.09 10.40
C LEU A 205 18.92 -3.24 9.91
N LEU A 206 20.13 -3.65 10.31
CA LEU A 206 21.36 -3.00 9.93
C LEU A 206 22.23 -3.95 9.11
N PHE A 207 23.07 -3.38 8.26
CA PHE A 207 24.05 -4.09 7.45
C PHE A 207 25.47 -3.63 7.79
N ARG A 208 26.35 -4.60 8.08
CA ARG A 208 27.79 -4.36 8.30
C ARG A 208 28.60 -4.99 7.17
N PRO A 209 29.31 -4.19 6.35
CA PRO A 209 30.26 -4.72 5.39
C PRO A 209 31.38 -5.52 6.07
N LYS A 210 31.88 -6.56 5.41
CA LYS A 210 32.85 -7.55 5.93
C LYS A 210 34.12 -6.95 6.55
N TYR A 211 34.62 -5.84 6.01
CA TYR A 211 35.85 -5.17 6.48
C TYR A 211 35.59 -3.88 7.26
N ALA A 212 34.32 -3.50 7.44
CA ALA A 212 33.96 -2.29 8.18
C ALA A 212 34.01 -2.56 9.69
N LYS A 213 34.83 -1.80 10.42
CA LYS A 213 34.93 -1.90 11.89
C LYS A 213 33.85 -1.14 12.64
N ARG A 214 33.41 0.01 12.10
CA ARG A 214 32.46 0.93 12.77
C ARG A 214 31.27 1.31 11.90
N THR A 215 31.40 1.22 10.58
CA THR A 215 30.35 1.65 9.67
C THR A 215 29.28 0.59 9.55
N VAL A 216 28.04 1.00 9.82
CA VAL A 216 26.82 0.20 9.67
C VAL A 216 25.82 1.01 8.86
N TYR A 217 25.03 0.34 8.04
CA TYR A 217 24.03 0.97 7.18
C TYR A 217 22.66 0.49 7.61
N ARG A 218 21.70 1.42 7.74
CA ARG A 218 20.30 1.04 7.88
C ARG A 218 19.81 0.48 6.55
N VAL A 219 19.07 -0.63 6.60
CA VAL A 219 18.48 -1.24 5.40
C VAL A 219 17.07 -0.65 5.22
N ASP A 220 16.78 -0.15 4.01
CA ASP A 220 15.46 0.37 3.69
C ASP A 220 14.39 -0.74 3.71
N ARG A 221 13.15 -0.41 4.05
CA ARG A 221 12.07 -1.40 4.12
C ARG A 221 11.79 -2.05 2.77
N ALA A 222 11.87 -1.29 1.69
CA ALA A 222 11.69 -1.83 0.35
C ALA A 222 12.83 -2.80 -0.01
N ASP A 223 14.05 -2.49 0.42
CA ASP A 223 15.21 -3.36 0.23
C ASP A 223 15.08 -4.67 1.02
N ILE A 224 14.59 -4.63 2.27
CA ILE A 224 14.33 -5.82 3.09
C ILE A 224 13.43 -6.79 2.33
N LEU A 225 12.29 -6.31 1.82
CA LEU A 225 11.35 -7.14 1.05
C LEU A 225 11.97 -7.65 -0.24
N THR A 226 12.70 -6.79 -0.97
CA THR A 226 13.36 -7.16 -2.22
C THR A 226 14.35 -8.30 -2.03
N ILE A 227 15.21 -8.18 -1.00
CA ILE A 227 16.18 -9.21 -0.64
C ILE A 227 15.48 -10.50 -0.20
N CYS A 228 14.40 -10.40 0.60
CA CYS A 228 13.62 -11.58 0.98
C CYS A 228 13.01 -12.29 -0.24
N TRP A 229 12.55 -11.56 -1.25
CA TRP A 229 12.08 -12.15 -2.51
C TRP A 229 13.19 -12.84 -3.29
N GLU A 230 14.36 -12.20 -3.41
CA GLU A 230 15.51 -12.78 -4.11
C GLU A 230 16.03 -14.06 -3.45
N LEU A 231 15.93 -14.14 -2.12
CA LEU A 231 16.34 -15.30 -1.35
C LEU A 231 15.24 -16.38 -1.25
N GLY A 232 14.07 -16.18 -1.88
CA GLY A 232 12.95 -17.12 -1.81
C GLY A 232 12.39 -17.29 -0.39
N LEU A 233 12.54 -16.28 0.47
CA LEU A 233 12.09 -16.30 1.86
C LEU A 233 10.63 -15.91 2.03
N MET A 234 9.97 -15.56 0.92
CA MET A 234 8.53 -15.30 0.82
C MET A 234 7.91 -16.40 -0.04
N ALA A 235 6.78 -16.97 0.40
CA ALA A 235 5.98 -17.81 -0.48
C ALA A 235 5.48 -16.97 -1.68
N ASP A 236 5.66 -17.48 -2.89
CA ASP A 236 5.17 -16.83 -4.10
C ASP A 236 3.65 -16.99 -4.18
N SER A 237 2.90 -16.01 -3.71
CA SER A 237 1.48 -15.88 -4.03
C SER A 237 1.32 -15.22 -5.41
N CYS A 238 1.72 -15.93 -6.48
CA CYS A 238 1.37 -15.58 -7.86
C CYS A 238 1.20 -16.85 -8.71
N SER A 239 0.03 -17.47 -8.63
CA SER A 239 -0.56 -18.22 -9.75
C SER A 239 -2.05 -18.46 -9.45
N GLU A 240 -2.88 -17.48 -9.78
CA GLU A 240 -4.21 -17.82 -10.30
C GLU A 240 -3.99 -18.36 -11.72
N ASP A 241 -4.83 -19.33 -12.11
CA ASP A 241 -4.79 -20.11 -13.35
C ASP A 241 -3.85 -21.32 -13.39
N ASN A 242 -4.22 -22.35 -12.64
CA ASN A 242 -4.66 -23.61 -13.26
C ASN A 242 -5.28 -24.53 -12.19
N HIS A 243 -6.59 -24.71 -12.27
CA HIS A 243 -7.23 -25.90 -11.73
C HIS A 243 -6.66 -27.12 -12.46
N PRO A 244 -6.22 -28.13 -11.71
CA PRO A 244 -6.80 -29.44 -11.91
C PRO A 244 -7.50 -29.88 -10.64
N THR A 245 -8.80 -30.04 -10.78
CA THR A 245 -9.70 -30.80 -9.93
C THR A 245 -9.01 -32.07 -9.41
N SER A 246 -8.80 -32.18 -8.11
CA SER A 246 -8.78 -33.48 -7.43
C SER A 246 -8.96 -33.33 -5.91
N ALA A 247 -10.15 -33.76 -5.47
CA ALA A 247 -10.50 -34.32 -4.17
C ALA A 247 -10.39 -33.44 -2.91
N GLU A 248 -11.52 -32.81 -2.58
CA GLU A 248 -12.18 -32.78 -1.28
C GLU A 248 -11.37 -33.27 -0.05
N THR A 249 -11.21 -32.38 0.92
CA THR A 249 -11.66 -32.66 2.28
C THR A 249 -12.24 -31.38 2.86
N ASP A 250 -13.56 -31.26 2.74
CA ASP A 250 -14.37 -30.14 3.18
C ASP A 250 -14.52 -30.22 4.72
N SER A 251 -13.64 -29.54 5.45
CA SER A 251 -13.85 -29.24 6.87
C SER A 251 -14.34 -27.79 6.94
N ALA A 252 -15.66 -27.62 7.10
CA ALA A 252 -16.27 -26.31 7.31
C ALA A 252 -15.58 -25.61 8.48
N THR A 253 -14.75 -24.61 8.17
CA THR A 253 -14.00 -23.86 9.17
C THR A 253 -14.98 -23.03 9.98
N THR A 254 -15.12 -23.36 11.27
CA THR A 254 -16.07 -22.66 12.16
C THR A 254 -15.45 -21.33 12.61
N LEU A 255 -16.09 -20.22 12.24
CA LEU A 255 -15.67 -18.86 12.59
C LEU A 255 -16.49 -18.33 13.78
N LEU A 256 -15.80 -17.69 14.72
CA LEU A 256 -16.37 -17.10 15.92
C LEU A 256 -16.27 -15.57 15.85
N PRO A 257 -17.36 -14.82 16.04
CA PRO A 257 -17.32 -13.36 15.99
C PRO A 257 -16.57 -12.78 17.19
N TYR A 258 -15.67 -11.83 16.94
CA TYR A 258 -14.93 -11.07 17.95
C TYR A 258 -15.10 -9.56 17.73
N GLU A 259 -15.78 -8.88 18.65
CA GLU A 259 -15.98 -7.43 18.56
C GLU A 259 -14.77 -6.70 19.15
N LYS A 260 -14.06 -5.95 18.31
CA LYS A 260 -12.94 -5.11 18.74
C LYS A 260 -12.84 -3.87 17.86
N TYR A 261 -12.37 -2.76 18.44
CA TYR A 261 -12.15 -1.50 17.72
C TYR A 261 -13.35 -0.95 16.94
N GLY A 262 -14.58 -1.29 17.37
CA GLY A 262 -15.81 -0.86 16.71
C GLY A 262 -16.27 -1.73 15.55
N SER A 263 -15.58 -2.85 15.27
CA SER A 263 -15.90 -3.80 14.20
C SER A 263 -16.01 -5.23 14.73
N THR A 264 -16.72 -6.10 14.00
CA THR A 264 -16.81 -7.54 14.30
C THR A 264 -15.88 -8.32 13.36
N HIS A 265 -14.87 -8.97 13.94
CA HIS A 265 -13.87 -9.76 13.22
C HIS A 265 -14.25 -11.25 13.28
N GLN A 266 -14.14 -11.98 12.17
CA GLN A 266 -14.44 -13.42 12.13
C GLN A 266 -13.18 -14.23 12.46
N ILE A 267 -13.17 -14.88 13.63
CA ILE A 267 -12.00 -15.56 14.18
C ILE A 267 -12.13 -17.07 14.08
N GLN A 268 -11.15 -17.70 13.44
CA GLN A 268 -10.86 -19.12 13.59
C GLN A 268 -9.86 -19.33 14.74
N LEU A 269 -10.03 -20.41 15.49
CA LEU A 269 -9.03 -20.86 16.47
C LEU A 269 -8.16 -21.95 15.85
N ALA A 270 -6.85 -21.78 15.94
CA ALA A 270 -5.88 -22.80 15.58
C ALA A 270 -5.24 -23.37 16.86
N VAL A 271 -5.45 -24.66 17.09
CA VAL A 271 -4.98 -25.39 18.26
C VAL A 271 -3.61 -25.99 17.97
N THR A 272 -2.68 -25.75 18.88
CA THR A 272 -1.31 -26.27 18.80
C THR A 272 -0.75 -26.51 20.19
N SER A 273 0.57 -26.71 20.30
CA SER A 273 1.27 -26.93 21.56
C SER A 273 2.51 -26.05 21.65
N TYR A 274 2.75 -25.50 22.83
CA TYR A 274 4.06 -24.91 23.15
C TYR A 274 5.13 -26.00 23.22
N VAL A 275 6.41 -25.59 23.20
CA VAL A 275 7.57 -26.49 23.24
C VAL A 275 7.55 -27.46 24.45
N GLY A 276 6.89 -27.09 25.56
CA GLY A 276 6.69 -27.95 26.73
C GLY A 276 5.44 -28.87 26.68
N GLY A 277 4.76 -28.92 25.53
CA GLY A 277 3.51 -29.64 25.31
C GLY A 277 2.25 -28.87 25.74
N ASN A 278 2.37 -27.80 26.54
CA ASN A 278 1.23 -27.02 27.02
C ASN A 278 0.34 -26.55 25.86
N LEU A 279 -0.98 -26.52 26.10
CA LEU A 279 -1.96 -26.11 25.09
C LEU A 279 -1.68 -24.68 24.63
N ALA A 280 -1.58 -24.50 23.32
CA ALA A 280 -1.45 -23.20 22.67
C ALA A 280 -2.64 -23.00 21.72
N ILE A 281 -3.28 -21.84 21.79
CA ILE A 281 -4.37 -21.48 20.87
C ILE A 281 -4.04 -20.14 20.24
N GLN A 282 -3.95 -20.13 18.90
CA GLN A 282 -3.84 -18.92 18.11
C GLN A 282 -5.21 -18.52 17.57
N MET A 283 -5.45 -17.22 17.48
CA MET A 283 -6.61 -16.63 16.83
C MET A 283 -6.20 -16.18 15.43
N VAL A 284 -7.01 -16.53 14.43
CA VAL A 284 -6.78 -16.20 13.02
C VAL A 284 -8.02 -15.49 12.48
N ALA A 285 -7.87 -14.25 12.02
CA ALA A 285 -8.94 -13.47 11.41
C ALA A 285 -9.04 -13.75 9.91
N TRP A 286 -10.26 -13.70 9.38
CA TRP A 286 -10.59 -13.93 7.97
C TRP A 286 -11.33 -12.73 7.38
N GLU A 287 -10.63 -11.60 7.20
CA GLU A 287 -11.28 -10.33 6.80
C GLU A 287 -11.28 -10.11 5.27
N ASP A 288 -10.31 -10.69 4.55
CA ASP A 288 -10.10 -10.48 3.10
C ASP A 288 -9.96 -11.81 2.33
N GLY A 289 -10.55 -12.90 2.84
CA GLY A 289 -10.50 -14.22 2.20
C GLY A 289 -9.20 -15.01 2.41
N TYR A 290 -8.27 -14.52 3.23
CA TYR A 290 -7.07 -15.24 3.66
C TYR A 290 -6.89 -15.20 5.19
N PRO A 291 -6.24 -16.21 5.80
CA PRO A 291 -6.04 -16.29 7.24
C PRO A 291 -4.95 -15.30 7.72
N GLU A 292 -5.30 -14.36 8.59
CA GLU A 292 -4.38 -13.43 9.24
C GLU A 292 -4.23 -13.75 10.74
N PRO A 293 -3.01 -13.89 11.29
CA PRO A 293 -2.83 -14.04 12.73
C PRO A 293 -3.37 -12.81 13.49
N TRP A 294 -4.35 -13.03 14.36
CA TRP A 294 -4.97 -11.99 15.19
C TRP A 294 -4.23 -11.82 16.52
N ALA A 295 -4.10 -12.90 17.28
CA ALA A 295 -3.44 -12.91 18.59
C ALA A 295 -3.15 -14.34 19.04
N SER A 296 -2.26 -14.48 20.04
CA SER A 296 -2.17 -15.71 20.82
C SER A 296 -3.20 -15.61 21.95
N LEU A 297 -4.23 -16.46 21.93
CA LEU A 297 -5.26 -16.47 22.99
C LEU A 297 -4.68 -16.94 24.32
N THR A 298 -3.73 -17.86 24.25
CA THR A 298 -3.03 -18.42 25.41
C THR A 298 -1.63 -17.84 25.55
N VAL A 299 -1.06 -17.94 26.74
CA VAL A 299 0.34 -17.64 27.03
C VAL A 299 1.02 -18.85 27.68
N ASN A 300 2.29 -19.08 27.34
CA ASN A 300 3.08 -20.14 27.97
C ASN A 300 3.84 -19.60 29.17
N LEU A 301 3.42 -19.98 30.37
CA LEU A 301 4.12 -19.69 31.62
C LEU A 301 4.80 -20.95 32.16
N ASP A 302 5.73 -20.76 33.09
CA ASP A 302 6.47 -21.86 33.69
C ASP A 302 5.55 -22.91 34.33
N GLY A 303 5.93 -24.17 34.14
CA GLY A 303 5.23 -25.34 34.67
C GLY A 303 4.29 -26.00 33.66
N LYS A 304 4.23 -27.33 33.74
CA LYS A 304 3.34 -28.14 32.89
C LYS A 304 1.89 -27.94 33.33
N ARG A 305 1.01 -27.69 32.37
CA ARG A 305 -0.43 -27.53 32.60
C ARG A 305 -1.13 -28.88 32.59
N GLN A 306 -2.27 -28.95 33.27
CA GLN A 306 -3.18 -30.07 33.10
C GLN A 306 -3.69 -30.11 31.66
N LYS A 307 -4.13 -31.29 31.22
CA LYS A 307 -4.73 -31.46 29.89
C LYS A 307 -5.86 -30.46 29.69
N ASP A 308 -5.85 -29.81 28.53
CA ASP A 308 -6.80 -28.78 28.08
C ASP A 308 -6.83 -27.49 28.95
N CYS A 309 -5.89 -27.33 29.88
CA CYS A 309 -5.74 -26.10 30.67
C CYS A 309 -4.67 -25.19 30.07
N ALA A 310 -4.96 -23.90 30.00
CA ALA A 310 -4.00 -22.88 29.58
C ALA A 310 -4.24 -21.54 30.28
N PHE A 311 -3.19 -20.75 30.43
CA PHE A 311 -3.29 -19.37 30.85
C PHE A 311 -3.69 -18.49 29.67
N ILE A 312 -4.63 -17.58 29.89
CA ILE A 312 -5.13 -16.66 28.86
C ILE A 312 -4.26 -15.42 28.82
N ASP A 313 -3.84 -14.98 27.62
CA ASP A 313 -2.99 -13.80 27.42
C ASP A 313 -3.77 -12.49 27.57
N THR A 314 -4.10 -12.16 28.82
CA THR A 314 -4.77 -10.90 29.19
C THR A 314 -3.92 -9.65 28.94
N ASN A 315 -2.61 -9.81 28.72
CA ASN A 315 -1.73 -8.72 28.31
C ASN A 315 -1.85 -8.43 26.81
N GLY A 316 -2.12 -9.46 26.00
CA GLY A 316 -2.48 -9.30 24.60
C GLY A 316 -3.84 -8.63 24.43
N ASP A 317 -4.86 -9.14 25.13
CA ASP A 317 -6.17 -8.49 25.18
C ASP A 317 -6.92 -8.81 26.50
N PRO A 318 -7.33 -7.80 27.29
CA PRO A 318 -8.06 -8.02 28.52
C PRO A 318 -9.47 -8.61 28.32
N ASP A 319 -10.02 -8.57 27.10
CA ASP A 319 -11.38 -9.05 26.81
C ASP A 319 -11.44 -10.57 26.52
N PHE A 320 -10.30 -11.24 26.32
CA PHE A 320 -10.27 -12.67 26.02
C PHE A 320 -11.03 -13.54 27.03
N PRO A 321 -10.89 -13.37 28.36
CA PRO A 321 -11.64 -14.16 29.33
C PRO A 321 -13.16 -14.05 29.16
N VAL A 322 -13.66 -12.86 28.84
CA VAL A 322 -15.10 -12.64 28.61
C VAL A 322 -15.53 -13.31 27.31
N TRP A 323 -14.73 -13.18 26.25
CA TRP A 323 -15.03 -13.74 24.94
C TRP A 323 -15.06 -15.27 24.93
N ILE A 324 -14.10 -15.95 25.58
CA ILE A 324 -14.07 -17.41 25.65
C ILE A 324 -15.26 -17.99 26.44
N ILE A 325 -15.74 -17.27 27.46
CA ILE A 325 -16.94 -17.66 28.23
C ILE A 325 -18.19 -17.48 27.38
N ARG A 326 -18.34 -16.34 26.69
CA ARG A 326 -19.50 -16.04 25.82
C ARG A 326 -19.66 -17.05 24.70
N ASN A 327 -18.55 -17.52 24.12
CA ASN A 327 -18.54 -18.54 23.08
C ASN A 327 -18.54 -19.99 23.63
N GLY A 328 -18.63 -20.16 24.94
CA GLY A 328 -18.71 -21.49 25.57
C GLY A 328 -17.47 -22.35 25.35
N LEU A 329 -16.28 -21.74 25.19
CA LEU A 329 -15.05 -22.45 24.86
C LEU A 329 -14.36 -23.07 26.07
N ALA A 330 -14.44 -22.40 27.21
CA ALA A 330 -13.70 -22.78 28.41
C ALA A 330 -14.41 -22.36 29.70
N VAL A 331 -13.97 -22.94 30.82
CA VAL A 331 -14.41 -22.56 32.17
C VAL A 331 -13.20 -22.15 33.02
N PRO A 332 -13.32 -21.11 33.86
CA PRO A 332 -12.22 -20.69 34.73
C PRO A 332 -11.90 -21.80 35.74
N THR A 333 -10.61 -22.02 36.02
CA THR A 333 -10.19 -23.00 37.04
C THR A 333 -10.05 -22.38 38.43
N GLY A 334 -9.98 -21.04 38.49
CA GLY A 334 -9.68 -20.28 39.71
C GLY A 334 -8.18 -20.11 39.98
N ILE A 335 -7.31 -20.69 39.14
CA ILE A 335 -5.86 -20.53 39.24
C ILE A 335 -5.45 -19.24 38.51
N LEU A 336 -4.59 -18.45 39.17
CA LEU A 336 -3.98 -17.25 38.63
C LEU A 336 -2.46 -17.41 38.70
N GLN A 337 -1.74 -16.95 37.69
CA GLN A 337 -0.29 -16.87 37.72
C GLN A 337 0.17 -15.49 37.30
N ARG A 338 1.04 -14.89 38.11
CA ARG A 338 1.63 -13.57 37.83
C ARG A 338 2.95 -13.74 37.09
N SER A 339 3.14 -12.99 36.02
CA SER A 339 4.44 -12.84 35.35
C SER A 339 4.65 -11.37 35.00
N GLY A 340 5.78 -10.80 35.41
CA GLY A 340 6.02 -9.37 35.32
C GLY A 340 4.95 -8.55 36.07
N PHE A 341 4.29 -7.64 35.34
CA PHE A 341 3.22 -6.77 35.83
C PHE A 341 1.80 -7.29 35.49
N CYS A 342 1.68 -8.48 34.89
CA CYS A 342 0.40 -9.03 34.44
C CYS A 342 0.01 -10.29 35.24
N GLU A 343 -1.29 -10.48 35.42
CA GLU A 343 -1.89 -11.68 35.99
C GLU A 343 -2.67 -12.42 34.91
N TYR A 344 -2.33 -13.70 34.73
CA TYR A 344 -2.91 -14.53 33.70
C TYR A 344 -3.80 -15.59 34.36
N PRO A 345 -5.11 -15.57 34.10
CA PRO A 345 -6.02 -16.58 34.63
C PRO A 345 -5.97 -17.87 33.82
N GLU A 346 -6.01 -19.00 34.52
CA GLU A 346 -6.08 -20.31 33.90
C GLU A 346 -7.52 -20.70 33.60
N TYR A 347 -7.72 -21.21 32.39
CA TYR A 347 -8.99 -21.72 31.91
C TYR A 347 -8.81 -23.15 31.43
N ARG A 348 -9.83 -23.98 31.68
CA ARG A 348 -9.94 -25.33 31.12
C ARG A 348 -10.87 -25.29 29.92
N PHE A 349 -10.29 -25.51 28.74
CA PHE A 349 -11.02 -25.59 27.48
C PHE A 349 -11.83 -26.87 27.40
N ARG A 350 -12.98 -26.79 26.72
CA ARG A 350 -13.85 -27.95 26.50
C ARG A 350 -13.33 -28.75 25.31
N ALA A 351 -13.00 -30.02 25.55
CA ALA A 351 -12.37 -30.90 24.57
C ALA A 351 -13.21 -31.09 23.28
N ASP A 352 -14.52 -31.21 23.43
CA ASP A 352 -15.49 -31.29 22.32
C ASP A 352 -15.45 -30.02 21.45
N ARG A 353 -15.37 -28.84 22.06
CA ARG A 353 -15.25 -27.57 21.33
C ARG A 353 -13.91 -27.43 20.62
N LEU A 354 -12.79 -27.82 21.24
CA LEU A 354 -11.49 -27.80 20.56
C LEU A 354 -11.47 -28.77 19.37
N GLN A 355 -12.04 -29.96 19.52
CA GLN A 355 -12.15 -30.95 18.45
C GLN A 355 -13.05 -30.49 17.30
N GLU A 356 -14.12 -29.75 17.60
CA GLU A 356 -15.04 -29.17 16.61
C GLU A 356 -14.40 -28.02 15.82
N LEU A 357 -13.66 -27.14 16.51
CA LEU A 357 -13.10 -25.92 15.91
C LEU A 357 -11.81 -26.19 15.12
N ASP A 358 -10.98 -27.10 15.60
CA ASP A 358 -9.72 -27.49 14.94
C ASP A 358 -9.40 -28.97 15.23
N PRO A 359 -10.01 -29.91 14.49
CA PRO A 359 -9.87 -31.34 14.75
C PRO A 359 -8.42 -31.83 14.64
N ASP A 360 -7.69 -31.34 13.64
CA ASP A 360 -6.31 -31.76 13.36
C ASP A 360 -5.32 -31.14 14.34
N GLY A 361 -5.48 -29.85 14.65
CA GLY A 361 -4.66 -29.15 15.64
C GLY A 361 -4.84 -29.74 17.03
N TYR A 362 -6.08 -30.06 17.42
CA TYR A 362 -6.35 -30.68 18.71
C TYR A 362 -5.81 -32.12 18.78
N ALA A 363 -5.95 -32.93 17.72
CA ALA A 363 -5.34 -34.26 17.66
C ALA A 363 -3.80 -34.19 17.80
N SER A 364 -3.18 -33.23 17.13
CA SER A 364 -1.74 -32.97 17.22
C SER A 364 -1.32 -32.57 18.64
N TYR A 365 -2.11 -31.73 19.31
CA TYR A 365 -1.91 -31.37 20.71
C TYR A 365 -1.98 -32.62 21.63
N LEU A 366 -2.95 -33.51 21.44
CA LEU A 366 -3.05 -34.75 22.22
C LEU A 366 -1.86 -35.66 22.02
N ALA A 367 -1.32 -35.74 20.80
CA ALA A 367 -0.11 -36.52 20.51
C ALA A 367 1.13 -35.96 21.22
N SER A 368 1.26 -34.63 21.32
CA SER A 368 2.35 -33.96 22.07
C SER A 368 2.30 -34.28 23.57
N GLN A 369 1.10 -34.48 24.12
CA GLN A 369 0.91 -34.82 25.54
C GLN A 369 1.36 -36.26 25.86
N GLN A 370 1.31 -37.18 24.88
CA GLN A 370 1.70 -38.58 25.04
C GLN A 370 3.21 -38.79 24.90
N SER A 371 3.86 -38.05 24.00
CA SER A 371 5.31 -38.11 23.78
C SER A 371 6.14 -37.54 24.94
N GLY A 372 5.56 -36.65 25.75
CA GLY A 372 6.15 -36.14 27.00
C GLY A 372 5.99 -37.05 28.24
N LYS A 373 5.60 -38.33 28.08
CA LYS A 373 5.53 -39.33 29.17
C LYS A 373 6.65 -40.38 29.13
N SER A 374 7.57 -40.31 28.16
CA SER A 374 8.65 -41.30 27.96
C SER A 374 10.06 -40.78 28.25
N ALA A 375 10.21 -39.78 29.11
CA ALA A 375 11.52 -39.29 29.57
C ALA A 375 11.57 -39.22 31.10
#